data_AF-A0A847ACF4-F1
#
_entry.id   AF-A0A847ACF4-F1
#
_cell.length_a   1.000
_cell.length_b   1.000
_cell.length_c   1.000
_cell.angle_alpha   90.00
_cell.angle_beta   90.00
_cell.angle_gamma   90.00
#
_symmetry.space_group_name_H-M   'P 1'
#
loop_
_entity.id
_entity.type
_entity.pdbx_description
1 polymer ?
#
loop_
_entity_poly.entity_id
_entity_poly.type
_entity_poly.pdbx_seq_one_letter_code
_entity_poly.pdbx_strand_id
1 'polypeptide(L)'
;LMAPFFFVFFGMCLGDAGYGLIMIGLFAWFLKKYRKMPRSFSEFFKLFVLSGVATVIVGTLTGSWFGDMVDAFAIFSFLRPLKNLPVILNPMDDPMVFLALSLALGVFQLLFGLGVAFYDALRRKDYMGAYADVGGWLVFLIGLLVWGMGLAGYMSVAWEAFGKTVAIFGAIVLLATQGREKTGFISKAISGVLSLYDATSYLGDVLSYSRLLALGLATSAVGVIINMLAGLAGDIPFVGWILALLLIIGGHVFSVAVNVLGAFVHSLRLQYVEFFSKFYSGGGRVFSPLSYNTSYVSIKREPVE
;
A
#
# COMPACT_ATOMS: atom_id res chain seq x y z
N LEU A 1 -11.33 7.59 2.96
CA LEU A 1 -10.96 6.97 1.66
C LEU A 1 -9.50 6.53 1.65
N MET A 2 -8.52 7.44 1.79
CA MET A 2 -7.08 7.08 1.68
C MET A 2 -6.45 6.35 2.86
N ALA A 3 -6.84 6.74 4.08
CA ALA A 3 -6.18 6.29 5.30
C ALA A 3 -6.06 4.75 5.44
N PRO A 4 -7.14 3.94 5.28
CA PRO A 4 -7.03 2.49 5.45
C PRO A 4 -6.09 1.84 4.43
N PHE A 5 -6.15 2.24 3.16
CA PHE A 5 -5.23 1.73 2.13
C PHE A 5 -3.78 2.07 2.43
N PHE A 6 -3.51 3.30 2.89
CA PHE A 6 -2.16 3.72 3.27
C PHE A 6 -1.57 2.79 4.34
N PHE A 7 -2.34 2.53 5.40
CA PHE A 7 -1.89 1.72 6.52
C PHE A 7 -1.65 0.27 6.12
N VAL A 8 -2.50 -0.30 5.27
CA VAL A 8 -2.34 -1.67 4.79
C VAL A 8 -1.09 -1.81 3.92
N PHE A 9 -0.83 -0.89 2.98
CA PHE A 9 0.40 -0.94 2.16
C PHE A 9 1.66 -0.71 2.97
N PHE A 10 1.62 0.25 3.88
CA PHE A 10 2.72 0.51 4.77
C PHE A 10 3.02 -0.71 5.64
N GLY A 11 1.97 -1.35 6.17
CA GLY A 11 2.06 -2.58 6.97
C GLY A 11 2.70 -3.74 6.20
N MET A 12 2.28 -3.96 4.96
CA MET A 12 2.84 -5.01 4.08
C MET A 12 4.27 -4.71 3.61
N CYS A 13 4.63 -3.45 3.36
CA CYS A 13 5.99 -3.09 2.99
C CYS A 13 6.99 -3.33 4.13
N LEU A 14 6.63 -2.95 5.37
CA LEU A 14 7.54 -3.09 6.50
C LEU A 14 7.55 -4.54 7.01
N GLY A 15 6.40 -5.22 7.05
CA GLY A 15 6.30 -6.67 7.21
C GLY A 15 6.92 -7.30 8.47
N ASP A 16 7.42 -6.50 9.42
CA ASP A 16 8.13 -6.93 10.63
C ASP A 16 7.49 -6.34 11.89
N ALA A 17 7.00 -7.21 12.77
CA ALA A 17 6.30 -6.83 14.00
C ALA A 17 7.23 -6.12 15.01
N GLY A 18 8.51 -6.48 15.03
CA GLY A 18 9.52 -5.87 15.89
C GLY A 18 9.79 -4.41 15.52
N TYR A 19 9.97 -4.14 14.23
CA TYR A 19 10.12 -2.77 13.72
C TYR A 19 8.85 -1.95 13.91
N GLY A 20 7.67 -2.56 13.74
CA GLY A 20 6.38 -1.95 14.05
C GLY A 20 6.27 -1.50 15.51
N LEU A 21 6.69 -2.35 16.47
CA LEU A 21 6.68 -2.01 17.90
C LEU A 21 7.67 -0.88 18.25
N ILE A 22 8.88 -0.89 17.67
CA ILE A 22 9.84 0.21 17.84
C ILE A 22 9.23 1.53 17.36
N MET A 23 8.60 1.52 16.19
CA MET A 23 7.94 2.71 15.65
C MET A 23 6.84 3.22 16.57
N ILE A 24 5.92 2.34 17.01
CA ILE A 24 4.84 2.72 17.92
C ILE A 24 5.43 3.33 19.19
N GLY A 25 6.42 2.68 19.81
CA GLY A 25 7.07 3.15 21.03
C GLY A 25 7.72 4.52 20.85
N LEU A 26 8.53 4.69 19.80
CA LEU A 26 9.28 5.93 19.55
C LEU A 26 8.33 7.09 19.23
N PHE A 27 7.35 6.89 18.35
CA PHE A 27 6.44 7.95 17.96
C PHE A 27 5.38 8.26 19.01
N ALA A 28 4.87 7.27 19.75
CA ALA A 28 3.96 7.53 20.89
C ALA A 28 4.68 8.26 22.02
N TRP A 29 5.95 7.91 22.30
CA TRP A 29 6.78 8.65 23.25
C TRP A 29 7.01 10.10 22.80
N PHE A 30 7.30 10.31 21.51
CA PHE A 30 7.50 11.64 20.95
C PHE A 30 6.22 12.50 21.04
N LEU A 31 5.06 11.93 20.73
CA LEU A 31 3.74 12.56 20.90
C LEU A 31 3.45 12.95 22.36
N LYS A 32 3.84 12.11 23.33
CA LYS A 32 3.66 12.39 24.76
C LYS A 32 4.63 13.46 25.27
N LYS A 33 5.89 13.43 24.81
CA LYS A 33 6.94 14.38 25.22
C LYS A 33 6.75 15.76 24.60
N TYR A 34 6.36 15.84 23.33
CA TYR A 34 6.20 17.09 22.59
C TYR A 34 4.73 17.48 22.39
N ARG A 35 3.97 17.57 23.49
CA ARG A 35 2.51 17.84 23.47
C ARG A 35 2.12 19.21 22.89
N LYS A 36 3.06 20.16 22.77
CA LYS A 36 2.85 21.53 22.27
C LYS A 36 3.25 21.70 20.78
N MET A 37 3.11 20.68 19.96
CA MET A 37 3.43 20.77 18.53
C MET A 37 2.26 21.34 17.70
N PRO A 38 2.55 21.98 16.55
CA PRO A 38 1.53 22.36 15.57
C PRO A 38 0.67 21.16 15.17
N ARG A 39 -0.64 21.37 14.92
CA ARG A 39 -1.60 20.30 14.61
C ARG A 39 -1.13 19.39 13.46
N SER A 40 -0.56 19.98 12.40
CA SER A 40 -0.02 19.23 11.25
C SER A 40 1.08 18.22 11.64
N PHE A 41 2.01 18.62 12.51
CA PHE A 41 3.05 17.72 13.01
C PHE A 41 2.47 16.60 13.88
N SER A 42 1.48 16.90 14.73
CA SER A 42 0.82 15.87 15.55
C SER A 42 0.05 14.86 14.70
N GLU A 43 -0.61 15.30 13.62
CA GLU A 43 -1.32 14.43 12.69
C GLU A 43 -0.36 13.51 11.91
N PHE A 44 0.78 14.04 11.48
CA PHE A 44 1.85 13.24 10.86
C PHE A 44 2.34 12.13 11.79
N PHE A 45 2.68 12.45 13.05
CA PHE A 45 3.13 11.41 13.99
C PHE A 45 2.04 10.39 14.34
N LYS A 46 0.76 10.81 14.42
CA LYS A 46 -0.36 9.88 14.61
C LYS A 46 -0.50 8.91 13.44
N LEU A 47 -0.27 9.39 12.22
CA LEU A 47 -0.25 8.54 11.02
C LEU A 47 0.86 7.48 11.15
N PHE A 48 2.07 7.84 11.59
CA PHE A 48 3.14 6.87 11.83
C PHE A 48 2.82 5.85 12.94
N VAL A 49 2.15 6.25 14.02
CA VAL A 49 1.70 5.32 15.07
C VAL A 49 0.68 4.34 14.51
N LEU A 50 -0.31 4.82 13.75
CA LEU A 50 -1.35 3.96 13.17
C LEU A 50 -0.78 3.03 12.09
N SER A 51 0.15 3.53 11.28
CA SER A 51 0.97 2.72 10.36
C SER A 51 1.77 1.65 11.11
N GLY A 52 2.37 1.99 12.25
CA GLY A 52 3.07 1.04 13.10
C GLY A 52 2.15 -0.07 13.62
N VAL A 53 0.92 0.25 14.01
CA VAL A 53 -0.08 -0.76 14.43
C VAL A 53 -0.42 -1.69 13.27
N ALA A 54 -0.63 -1.15 12.06
CA ALA A 54 -0.86 -1.98 10.88
C ALA A 54 0.33 -2.87 10.55
N THR A 55 1.56 -2.36 10.70
CA THR A 55 2.78 -3.18 10.58
C THR A 55 2.85 -4.28 11.63
N VAL A 56 2.48 -4.03 12.89
CA VAL A 56 2.47 -5.09 13.91
C VAL A 56 1.48 -6.18 13.50
N ILE A 57 0.29 -5.81 13.05
CA ILE A 57 -0.72 -6.78 12.58
C ILE A 57 -0.17 -7.60 11.40
N VAL A 58 0.34 -6.94 10.36
CA VAL A 58 0.87 -7.64 9.20
C VAL A 58 2.12 -8.45 9.54
N GLY A 59 3.00 -7.92 10.38
CA GLY A 59 4.21 -8.59 10.87
C GLY A 59 3.91 -9.83 11.70
N THR A 60 2.84 -9.82 12.50
CA THR A 60 2.37 -11.02 13.20
C THR A 60 1.79 -12.06 12.25
N LEU A 61 1.14 -11.63 11.16
CA LEU A 61 0.60 -12.53 10.12
C LEU A 61 1.70 -13.14 9.23
N THR A 62 2.80 -12.39 9.01
CA THR A 62 3.96 -12.86 8.26
C THR A 62 4.95 -13.66 9.11
N GLY A 63 4.79 -13.66 10.44
CA GLY A 63 5.66 -14.37 11.37
C GLY A 63 7.02 -13.70 11.61
N SER A 64 7.28 -12.53 11.03
CA SER A 64 8.57 -11.84 11.12
C SER A 64 8.64 -10.98 12.39
N TRP A 65 9.49 -11.41 13.33
CA TRP A 65 9.83 -10.66 14.54
C TRP A 65 11.33 -10.32 14.53
N PHE A 66 11.69 -9.06 14.25
CA PHE A 66 13.08 -8.61 14.18
C PHE A 66 13.95 -9.48 13.25
N GLY A 67 13.44 -9.83 12.07
CA GLY A 67 14.14 -10.71 11.12
C GLY A 67 14.62 -12.03 11.72
N ASP A 68 13.78 -12.68 12.54
CA ASP A 68 14.03 -13.95 13.25
C ASP A 68 14.96 -13.89 14.48
N MET A 69 15.07 -12.74 15.14
CA MET A 69 15.80 -12.61 16.41
C MET A 69 15.25 -13.53 17.53
N VAL A 70 13.99 -13.97 17.41
CA VAL A 70 13.32 -14.93 18.32
C VAL A 70 13.88 -16.36 18.18
N ASP A 71 14.39 -16.74 17.00
CA ASP A 71 15.07 -18.02 16.79
C ASP A 71 16.57 -17.93 17.07
N ALA A 72 17.19 -16.77 16.82
CA ALA A 72 18.63 -16.57 17.04
C ALA A 72 19.03 -16.41 18.53
N PHE A 73 18.15 -15.90 19.40
CA PHE A 73 18.44 -15.72 20.83
C PHE A 73 17.44 -16.47 21.73
N ALA A 74 17.92 -17.49 22.44
CA ALA A 74 17.15 -18.33 23.38
C ALA A 74 16.45 -17.56 24.52
N ILE A 75 16.86 -16.30 24.77
CA ILE A 75 16.31 -15.40 25.79
C ILE A 75 14.86 -14.97 25.44
N PHE A 76 14.48 -14.94 24.15
CA PHE A 76 13.13 -14.58 23.69
C PHE A 76 12.20 -15.78 23.49
N SER A 77 12.59 -16.97 23.98
CA SER A 77 11.79 -18.20 23.92
C SER A 77 10.38 -18.06 24.52
N PHE A 78 10.14 -17.08 25.40
CA PHE A 78 8.83 -16.74 25.96
C PHE A 78 7.83 -16.18 24.93
N LEU A 79 8.26 -15.66 23.77
CA LEU A 79 7.38 -15.21 22.67
C LEU A 79 7.08 -16.29 21.63
N ARG A 80 7.62 -17.51 21.75
CA ARG A 80 7.28 -18.64 20.86
C ARG A 80 5.76 -18.91 20.73
N PRO A 81 4.91 -18.74 21.77
CA PRO A 81 3.47 -18.91 21.64
C PRO A 81 2.79 -17.86 20.74
N LEU A 82 3.38 -16.66 20.62
CA LEU A 82 2.92 -15.58 19.72
C LEU A 82 3.41 -15.76 18.28
N LYS A 83 4.56 -16.42 18.08
CA LYS A 83 5.11 -16.79 16.76
C LYS A 83 4.32 -17.93 16.09
N ASN A 84 3.67 -18.79 16.86
CA ASN A 84 2.89 -19.94 16.35
C ASN A 84 1.41 -19.64 16.06
N LEU A 85 0.97 -18.38 16.18
CA LEU A 85 -0.37 -17.94 15.81
C LEU A 85 -0.33 -17.27 14.44
N PRO A 86 -1.20 -17.72 13.53
CA PRO A 86 -0.79 -18.51 12.38
C PRO A 86 0.21 -17.74 11.48
N VAL A 87 1.41 -18.30 11.29
CA VAL A 87 2.32 -17.93 10.19
C VAL A 87 1.64 -18.38 8.90
N ILE A 88 0.84 -17.50 8.28
CA ILE A 88 0.13 -17.84 7.04
C ILE A 88 1.02 -17.51 5.83
N LEU A 89 1.91 -16.52 5.91
CA LEU A 89 2.69 -16.02 4.77
C LEU A 89 4.07 -15.47 5.19
N ASN A 90 5.11 -16.31 5.22
CA ASN A 90 6.47 -15.79 5.25
C ASN A 90 6.85 -15.33 3.83
N PRO A 91 7.17 -14.03 3.60
CA PRO A 91 7.55 -13.55 2.28
C PRO A 91 8.75 -14.31 1.70
N MET A 92 9.65 -14.83 2.55
CA MET A 92 10.82 -15.60 2.12
C MET A 92 10.47 -17.01 1.63
N ASP A 93 9.47 -17.66 2.22
CA ASP A 93 9.11 -19.04 1.89
C ASP A 93 8.15 -19.11 0.70
N ASP A 94 7.19 -18.18 0.62
CA ASP A 94 6.19 -18.12 -0.45
C ASP A 94 6.11 -16.74 -1.16
N PRO A 95 7.17 -16.31 -1.88
CA PRO A 95 7.17 -15.02 -2.60
C PRO A 95 6.03 -14.91 -3.62
N MET A 96 5.62 -16.03 -4.22
CA MET A 96 4.53 -16.05 -5.21
C MET A 96 3.17 -15.74 -4.60
N VAL A 97 2.89 -16.21 -3.39
CA VAL A 97 1.62 -15.93 -2.73
C VAL A 97 1.57 -14.48 -2.25
N PHE A 98 2.70 -13.95 -1.76
CA PHE A 98 2.81 -12.53 -1.42
C PHE A 98 2.72 -11.63 -2.65
N LEU A 99 3.28 -12.04 -3.81
CA LEU A 99 3.07 -11.37 -5.09
C LEU A 99 1.59 -11.34 -5.45
N ALA A 100 0.92 -12.50 -5.42
CA ALA A 100 -0.50 -12.60 -5.74
C ALA A 100 -1.36 -11.70 -4.83
N LEU A 101 -1.07 -11.67 -3.52
CA LEU A 101 -1.73 -10.78 -2.57
C LEU A 101 -1.50 -9.30 -2.90
N SER A 102 -0.25 -8.92 -3.21
CA SER A 102 0.09 -7.53 -3.56
C SER A 102 -0.64 -7.06 -4.82
N LEU A 103 -0.67 -7.89 -5.86
CA LEU A 103 -1.39 -7.59 -7.10
C LEU A 103 -2.92 -7.58 -6.89
N ALA A 104 -3.46 -8.50 -6.09
CA ALA A 104 -4.88 -8.52 -5.75
C ALA A 104 -5.32 -7.25 -5.02
N LEU A 105 -4.49 -6.73 -4.10
CA LEU A 105 -4.75 -5.46 -3.43
C LEU A 105 -4.63 -4.26 -4.38
N GLY A 106 -3.69 -4.29 -5.32
CA GLY A 106 -3.59 -3.29 -6.39
C GLY A 106 -4.83 -3.25 -7.27
N VAL A 107 -5.31 -4.43 -7.70
CA VAL A 107 -6.57 -4.57 -8.43
C VAL A 107 -7.75 -4.03 -7.63
N PHE A 108 -7.84 -4.40 -6.36
CA PHE A 108 -8.92 -3.94 -5.48
C PHE A 108 -8.91 -2.41 -5.33
N GLN A 109 -7.74 -1.81 -5.14
CA GLN A 109 -7.62 -0.35 -5.04
C GLN A 109 -7.92 0.36 -6.36
N LEU A 110 -7.51 -0.21 -7.49
CA LEU A 110 -7.82 0.30 -8.82
C LEU A 110 -9.34 0.30 -9.06
N LEU A 111 -10.01 -0.82 -8.79
CA LEU A 111 -11.47 -0.93 -8.89
C LEU A 111 -12.19 0.05 -7.94
N PHE A 112 -11.68 0.21 -6.73
CA PHE A 112 -12.20 1.19 -5.79
C PHE A 112 -12.02 2.63 -6.31
N GLY A 113 -10.88 2.95 -6.92
CA GLY A 113 -10.61 4.25 -7.55
C GLY A 113 -11.58 4.55 -8.69
N LEU A 114 -11.80 3.58 -9.58
CA LEU A 114 -12.82 3.68 -10.64
C LEU A 114 -14.24 3.81 -10.07
N GLY A 115 -14.55 3.10 -8.99
CA GLY A 115 -15.84 3.23 -8.30
C GLY A 115 -16.08 4.63 -7.75
N VAL A 116 -15.05 5.29 -7.21
CA VAL A 116 -15.11 6.69 -6.78
C VAL A 116 -15.33 7.62 -7.98
N ALA A 117 -14.63 7.39 -9.10
CA ALA A 117 -14.82 8.15 -10.33
C ALA A 117 -16.24 8.00 -10.89
N PHE A 118 -16.79 6.78 -10.85
CA PHE A 118 -18.16 6.48 -11.26
C PHE A 118 -19.17 7.25 -10.41
N TYR A 119 -18.98 7.26 -9.08
CA TYR A 119 -19.83 8.00 -8.16
C TYR A 119 -19.75 9.53 -8.40
N ASP A 120 -18.56 10.08 -8.66
CA ASP A 120 -18.41 11.51 -8.99
C ASP A 120 -19.12 11.87 -10.30
N ALA A 121 -19.01 11.03 -11.34
CA ALA A 121 -19.70 11.22 -12.61
C ALA A 121 -21.23 11.17 -12.47
N LEU A 122 -21.75 10.23 -11.67
CA LEU A 122 -23.17 10.17 -11.31
C LEU A 122 -23.63 11.45 -10.61
N ARG A 123 -22.83 11.96 -9.67
CA ARG A 123 -23.14 13.18 -8.92
C ARG A 123 -23.19 14.41 -9.82
N ARG A 124 -22.37 14.45 -10.88
CA ARG A 124 -22.36 15.51 -11.90
C ARG A 124 -23.51 15.40 -12.91
N LYS A 125 -24.38 14.39 -12.78
CA LYS A 125 -25.52 14.08 -13.67
C LYS A 125 -25.11 13.75 -15.11
N ASP A 126 -23.85 13.42 -15.34
CA ASP A 126 -23.39 12.88 -16.62
C ASP A 126 -23.54 11.36 -16.61
N TYR A 127 -24.79 10.90 -16.74
CA TYR A 127 -25.11 9.47 -16.77
C TYR A 127 -24.45 8.76 -17.94
N MET A 128 -24.23 9.48 -19.04
CA MET A 128 -23.71 8.88 -20.25
C MET A 128 -22.21 8.65 -20.12
N GLY A 129 -21.43 9.62 -19.63
CA GLY A 129 -20.01 9.41 -19.30
C GLY A 129 -19.80 8.39 -18.18
N ALA A 130 -20.67 8.38 -17.15
CA ALA A 130 -20.55 7.45 -16.04
C ALA A 130 -20.67 5.98 -16.45
N TYR A 131 -21.73 5.61 -17.19
CA TYR A 131 -21.94 4.22 -17.60
C TYR A 131 -21.05 3.82 -18.78
N ALA A 132 -20.84 4.71 -19.73
CA ALA A 132 -20.17 4.40 -20.99
C ALA A 132 -18.65 4.38 -20.86
N ASP A 133 -18.07 5.28 -20.06
CA ASP A 133 -16.62 5.40 -19.92
C ASP A 133 -16.16 4.65 -18.66
N VAL A 134 -16.65 5.05 -17.48
CA VAL A 134 -16.19 4.43 -16.22
C VAL A 134 -16.79 3.03 -16.03
N GLY A 135 -18.09 2.87 -16.32
CA GLY A 135 -18.76 1.56 -16.28
C GLY A 135 -18.21 0.57 -17.31
N GLY A 136 -17.90 1.04 -18.52
CA GLY A 136 -17.24 0.25 -19.57
C GLY A 136 -15.89 -0.30 -19.10
N TRP A 137 -15.05 0.55 -18.50
CA TRP A 137 -13.77 0.13 -17.91
C TRP A 137 -13.93 -0.86 -16.76
N LEU A 138 -14.92 -0.64 -15.90
CA LEU A 138 -15.18 -1.50 -14.74
C LEU A 138 -15.60 -2.91 -15.19
N VAL A 139 -16.48 -3.01 -16.19
CA VAL A 139 -16.89 -4.28 -16.80
C VAL A 139 -15.73 -4.94 -17.55
N PHE A 140 -14.96 -4.18 -18.33
CA PHE A 140 -13.80 -4.68 -19.07
C PHE A 140 -12.73 -5.27 -18.14
N LEU A 141 -12.34 -4.52 -17.10
CA LEU A 141 -11.30 -4.95 -16.17
C LEU A 141 -11.74 -6.13 -15.30
N ILE A 142 -13.00 -6.15 -14.83
CA ILE A 142 -13.52 -7.32 -14.10
C ILE A 142 -13.55 -8.56 -15.00
N GLY A 143 -13.99 -8.42 -16.25
CA GLY A 143 -13.96 -9.51 -17.23
C GLY A 143 -12.53 -10.05 -17.45
N LEU A 144 -11.56 -9.15 -17.59
CA LEU A 144 -10.14 -9.51 -17.77
C LEU A 144 -9.59 -10.27 -16.55
N LEU A 145 -9.96 -9.86 -15.34
CA LEU A 145 -9.55 -10.51 -14.10
C LEU A 145 -10.15 -11.91 -13.97
N VAL A 146 -11.45 -12.07 -14.19
CA VAL A 146 -12.12 -13.37 -14.13
C VAL A 146 -11.55 -14.32 -15.17
N TRP A 147 -11.27 -13.83 -16.38
CA TRP A 147 -10.61 -14.61 -17.42
C TRP A 147 -9.18 -15.03 -17.02
N GLY A 148 -8.39 -14.09 -16.47
CA GLY A 148 -7.05 -14.37 -15.97
C GLY A 148 -7.01 -15.40 -14.83
N MET A 149 -7.97 -15.35 -13.90
CA MET A 149 -8.10 -16.36 -12.83
C MET A 149 -8.53 -17.73 -13.36
N GLY A 150 -9.34 -17.77 -14.42
CA GLY A 150 -9.67 -19.00 -15.15
C GLY A 150 -8.44 -19.64 -15.80
N LEU A 151 -7.62 -18.85 -16.50
CA LEU A 151 -6.38 -19.31 -17.14
C LEU A 151 -5.35 -19.84 -16.13
N ALA A 152 -5.28 -19.22 -14.95
CA ALA A 152 -4.40 -19.64 -13.87
C ALA A 152 -4.86 -20.93 -13.16
N GLY A 153 -5.98 -21.54 -13.59
CA GLY A 153 -6.47 -22.83 -13.08
C GLY A 153 -7.20 -22.75 -11.73
N TYR A 154 -7.46 -21.55 -11.21
CA TYR A 154 -8.16 -21.36 -9.93
C TYR A 154 -9.69 -21.45 -10.05
N MET A 155 -10.24 -21.55 -11.27
CA MET A 155 -11.68 -21.46 -11.53
C MET A 155 -12.14 -22.45 -12.61
N SER A 156 -13.40 -22.89 -12.56
CA SER A 156 -13.96 -23.81 -13.57
C SER A 156 -14.02 -23.18 -14.98
N VAL A 157 -13.98 -24.01 -16.02
CA VAL A 157 -14.07 -23.61 -17.44
C VAL A 157 -15.26 -22.69 -17.75
N ALA A 158 -16.39 -22.84 -17.04
CA ALA A 158 -17.56 -21.97 -17.21
C ALA A 158 -17.29 -20.49 -16.87
N TRP A 159 -16.50 -20.26 -15.83
CA TRP A 159 -16.13 -18.90 -15.40
C TRP A 159 -15.09 -18.27 -16.31
N GLU A 160 -14.21 -19.07 -16.92
CA GLU A 160 -13.27 -18.58 -17.94
C GLU A 160 -14.04 -18.05 -19.16
N ALA A 161 -15.01 -18.84 -19.66
CA ALA A 161 -15.87 -18.43 -20.79
C ALA A 161 -16.71 -17.18 -20.46
N PHE A 162 -17.23 -17.11 -19.23
CA PHE A 162 -17.93 -15.93 -18.73
C PHE A 162 -17.01 -14.69 -18.67
N GLY A 163 -15.81 -14.81 -18.09
CA GLY A 163 -14.84 -13.71 -18.00
C GLY A 163 -14.47 -13.18 -19.39
N LYS A 164 -14.21 -14.09 -20.34
CA LYS A 164 -13.88 -13.72 -21.73
C LYS A 164 -15.03 -12.97 -22.42
N THR A 165 -16.27 -13.44 -22.27
CA THR A 165 -17.44 -12.77 -22.88
C THR A 165 -17.70 -11.40 -22.27
N VAL A 166 -17.56 -11.26 -20.95
CA VAL A 166 -17.68 -9.98 -20.23
C VAL A 166 -16.57 -9.01 -20.64
N ALA A 167 -15.32 -9.48 -20.79
CA ALA A 167 -14.20 -8.67 -21.25
C ALA A 167 -14.43 -8.17 -22.68
N ILE A 168 -14.87 -9.04 -23.59
CA ILE A 168 -15.18 -8.66 -24.98
C ILE A 168 -16.33 -7.65 -25.01
N PHE A 169 -17.36 -7.85 -24.21
CA PHE A 169 -18.48 -6.92 -24.11
C PHE A 169 -18.02 -5.54 -23.60
N GLY A 170 -17.23 -5.48 -22.53
CA GLY A 170 -16.64 -4.24 -22.03
C GLY A 170 -15.76 -3.53 -23.05
N ALA A 171 -14.96 -4.28 -23.82
CA ALA A 171 -14.13 -3.73 -24.89
C ALA A 171 -14.97 -3.14 -26.03
N ILE A 172 -16.06 -3.81 -26.43
CA ILE A 172 -16.99 -3.30 -27.45
C ILE A 172 -17.69 -2.03 -26.98
N VAL A 173 -18.12 -2.00 -25.72
CA VAL A 173 -18.73 -0.81 -25.11
C VAL A 173 -17.74 0.36 -25.17
N LEU A 174 -16.49 0.17 -24.69
CA LEU A 174 -15.45 1.20 -24.73
C LEU A 174 -15.14 1.68 -26.15
N LEU A 175 -15.01 0.75 -27.11
CA LEU A 175 -14.75 1.07 -28.52
C LEU A 175 -15.88 1.91 -29.13
N ALA A 176 -17.14 1.66 -28.73
CA ALA A 176 -18.31 2.37 -29.24
C ALA A 176 -18.52 3.74 -28.57
N THR A 177 -18.08 3.93 -27.33
CA THR A 177 -18.45 5.09 -26.50
C THR A 177 -17.36 6.16 -26.40
N GLN A 178 -16.09 5.77 -26.41
CA GLN A 178 -14.94 6.68 -26.20
C GLN A 178 -14.69 7.65 -27.37
N GLY A 179 -15.36 7.48 -28.51
CA GLY A 179 -15.29 8.38 -29.67
C GLY A 179 -16.36 9.47 -29.73
N ARG A 180 -17.21 9.64 -28.70
CA ARG A 180 -18.41 10.49 -28.81
C ARG A 180 -18.14 11.98 -29.04
N GLU A 181 -17.05 12.52 -28.51
CA GLU A 181 -16.76 13.96 -28.61
C GLU A 181 -16.08 14.38 -29.93
N LYS A 182 -15.56 13.44 -30.74
CA LYS A 182 -14.82 13.76 -31.97
C LYS A 182 -15.69 13.69 -33.23
N THR A 183 -15.65 14.74 -34.05
CA THR A 183 -16.39 14.88 -35.30
C THR A 183 -15.66 14.16 -36.45
N GLY A 184 -15.86 12.85 -36.58
CA GLY A 184 -15.45 12.08 -37.76
C GLY A 184 -15.36 10.58 -37.48
N PHE A 185 -16.00 9.72 -38.30
CA PHE A 185 -16.06 8.26 -38.10
C PHE A 185 -14.67 7.62 -37.87
N ILE A 186 -13.67 8.06 -38.64
CA ILE A 186 -12.27 7.61 -38.50
C ILE A 186 -11.67 8.07 -37.16
N SER A 187 -11.93 9.32 -36.74
CA SER A 187 -11.46 9.85 -35.46
C SER A 187 -12.13 9.15 -34.25
N LYS A 188 -13.39 8.74 -34.40
CA LYS A 188 -14.13 7.94 -33.40
C LYS A 188 -13.55 6.53 -33.26
N ALA A 189 -13.29 5.86 -34.39
CA ALA A 189 -12.67 4.53 -34.38
C ALA A 189 -11.24 4.56 -33.81
N ILE A 190 -10.44 5.55 -34.19
CA ILE A 190 -9.07 5.73 -33.67
C ILE A 190 -9.09 6.02 -32.16
N SER A 191 -9.99 6.88 -31.67
CA SER A 191 -10.10 7.16 -30.23
C SER A 191 -10.59 5.94 -29.42
N GLY A 192 -11.51 5.15 -29.97
CA GLY A 192 -11.91 3.89 -29.34
C GLY A 192 -10.76 2.88 -29.27
N VAL A 193 -9.94 2.74 -30.32
CA VAL A 193 -8.73 1.89 -30.28
C VAL A 193 -7.67 2.45 -29.31
N LEU A 194 -7.48 3.77 -29.28
CA LEU A 194 -6.59 4.42 -28.31
C LEU A 194 -7.06 4.21 -26.88
N SER A 195 -8.37 4.16 -26.61
CA SER A 195 -8.84 3.88 -25.25
C SER A 195 -8.39 2.49 -24.79
N LEU A 196 -8.30 1.49 -25.67
CA LEU A 196 -7.75 0.18 -25.30
C LEU A 196 -6.26 0.24 -24.94
N TYR A 197 -5.51 1.26 -25.39
CA TYR A 197 -4.14 1.49 -24.93
C TYR A 197 -4.09 1.82 -23.44
N ASP A 198 -5.10 2.49 -22.89
CA ASP A 198 -5.18 2.78 -21.45
C ASP A 198 -5.30 1.50 -20.62
N ALA A 199 -5.73 0.36 -21.21
CA ALA A 199 -5.68 -0.94 -20.54
C ALA A 199 -4.24 -1.32 -20.17
N THR A 200 -3.27 -0.97 -21.03
CA THR A 200 -1.84 -1.15 -20.75
C THR A 200 -1.40 -0.27 -19.58
N SER A 201 -1.92 0.94 -19.47
CA SER A 201 -1.67 1.81 -18.31
C SER A 201 -2.22 1.19 -17.03
N TYR A 202 -3.46 0.68 -17.04
CA TYR A 202 -4.06 0.01 -15.90
C TYR A 202 -3.29 -1.26 -15.48
N LEU A 203 -2.84 -2.06 -16.45
CA LEU A 203 -1.97 -3.20 -16.18
C LEU A 203 -0.64 -2.76 -15.56
N GLY A 204 -0.05 -1.66 -16.06
CA GLY A 204 1.15 -1.05 -15.48
C GLY A 204 0.94 -0.62 -14.03
N ASP A 205 -0.22 -0.02 -13.73
CA ASP A 205 -0.60 0.39 -12.37
C ASP A 205 -0.79 -0.80 -11.44
N VAL A 206 -1.39 -1.90 -11.89
CA VAL A 206 -1.49 -3.13 -11.07
C VAL A 206 -0.12 -3.76 -10.85
N LEU A 207 0.68 -3.88 -11.91
CA LEU A 207 2.04 -4.44 -11.83
C LEU A 207 2.94 -3.62 -10.91
N SER A 208 2.67 -2.32 -10.79
CA SER A 208 3.28 -1.38 -9.85
C SER A 208 3.25 -1.86 -8.39
N TYR A 209 2.22 -2.62 -7.99
CA TYR A 209 2.06 -3.17 -6.64
C TYR A 209 3.02 -4.31 -6.33
N SER A 210 3.67 -4.90 -7.33
CA SER A 210 4.78 -5.86 -7.11
C SER A 210 5.92 -5.26 -6.25
N ARG A 211 6.01 -3.94 -6.16
CA ARG A 211 6.92 -3.26 -5.24
C ARG A 211 6.67 -3.58 -3.77
N LEU A 212 5.43 -3.84 -3.38
CA LEU A 212 5.08 -4.22 -2.01
C LEU A 212 5.81 -5.51 -1.63
N LEU A 213 5.82 -6.50 -2.54
CA LEU A 213 6.62 -7.71 -2.40
C LEU A 213 8.10 -7.38 -2.31
N ALA A 214 8.64 -6.61 -3.26
CA ALA A 214 10.07 -6.31 -3.28
C ALA A 214 10.57 -5.67 -1.98
N LEU A 215 9.80 -4.72 -1.40
CA LEU A 215 10.13 -4.09 -0.12
C LEU A 215 9.95 -5.03 1.08
N GLY A 216 8.89 -5.84 1.11
CA GLY A 216 8.67 -6.83 2.18
C GLY A 216 9.77 -7.91 2.21
N LEU A 217 10.17 -8.40 1.03
CA LEU A 217 11.29 -9.32 0.87
C LEU A 217 12.60 -8.67 1.32
N ALA A 218 12.88 -7.44 0.86
CA ALA A 218 14.10 -6.72 1.21
C ALA A 218 14.21 -6.47 2.72
N THR A 219 13.12 -6.08 3.38
CA THR A 219 13.08 -5.86 4.83
C THR A 219 13.43 -7.13 5.59
N SER A 220 12.82 -8.26 5.19
CA SER A 220 13.07 -9.57 5.78
C SER A 220 14.52 -10.02 5.55
N ALA A 221 15.02 -9.90 4.32
CA ALA A 221 16.38 -10.27 3.95
C ALA A 221 17.44 -9.45 4.71
N VAL A 222 17.25 -8.13 4.85
CA VAL A 222 18.16 -7.26 5.60
C VAL A 222 18.21 -7.66 7.07
N GLY A 223 17.05 -7.98 7.68
CA GLY A 223 16.99 -8.48 9.06
C GLY A 223 17.77 -9.79 9.25
N VAL A 224 17.56 -10.76 8.36
CA VAL A 224 18.28 -12.04 8.37
C VAL A 224 19.79 -11.84 8.22
N ILE A 225 20.23 -10.97 7.29
CA ILE A 225 21.66 -10.69 7.08
C ILE A 225 22.30 -10.06 8.32
N ILE A 226 21.63 -9.09 8.97
CA ILE A 226 22.15 -8.47 10.19
C ILE A 226 22.28 -9.50 11.31
N ASN A 227 21.28 -10.36 11.49
CA ASN A 227 21.30 -11.42 12.50
C ASN A 227 22.40 -12.44 12.21
N MET A 228 22.57 -12.85 10.95
CA MET A 228 23.63 -13.76 10.54
C MET A 228 25.03 -13.16 10.79
N LEU A 229 25.26 -11.90 10.39
CA LEU A 229 26.53 -11.21 10.62
C LEU A 229 26.84 -11.03 12.11
N ALA A 230 25.82 -10.73 12.92
CA ALA A 230 25.97 -10.63 14.36
C ALA A 230 26.29 -11.98 15.02
N GLY A 231 25.66 -13.07 14.57
CA GLY A 231 25.96 -14.42 15.03
C GLY A 231 27.42 -14.81 14.74
N LEU A 232 27.86 -14.64 13.49
CA LEU A 232 29.24 -14.91 13.08
C LEU A 232 30.26 -14.04 13.83
N ALA A 233 29.93 -12.77 14.09
CA ALA A 233 30.77 -11.88 14.88
C ALA A 233 30.86 -12.31 16.35
N GLY A 234 29.79 -12.88 16.90
CA GLY A 234 29.70 -13.34 18.29
C GLY A 234 30.63 -14.52 18.60
N ASP A 235 30.92 -15.36 17.61
CA ASP A 235 31.80 -16.53 17.76
C ASP A 235 33.30 -16.18 17.89
N ILE A 236 33.67 -14.90 17.70
CA ILE A 236 35.06 -14.45 17.84
C ILE A 236 35.44 -14.34 19.34
N PRO A 237 36.49 -15.03 19.82
CA PRO A 237 36.93 -14.96 21.21
C PRO A 237 37.27 -13.52 21.66
N PHE A 238 36.92 -13.17 22.90
CA PHE A 238 37.19 -11.90 23.61
C PHE A 238 36.54 -10.62 23.05
N VAL A 239 36.51 -10.41 21.73
CA VAL A 239 36.00 -9.18 21.10
C VAL A 239 34.63 -9.38 20.42
N GLY A 240 34.25 -10.62 20.15
CA GLY A 240 33.06 -10.95 19.35
C GLY A 240 31.74 -10.43 19.94
N TRP A 241 31.59 -10.47 21.26
CA TRP A 241 30.35 -10.00 21.90
C TRP A 241 30.13 -8.48 21.76
N ILE A 242 31.19 -7.67 21.78
CA ILE A 242 31.10 -6.22 21.55
C ILE A 242 30.74 -5.93 20.10
N LEU A 243 31.38 -6.63 19.17
CA LEU A 243 31.13 -6.47 17.75
C LEU A 243 29.72 -6.92 17.36
N ALA A 244 29.26 -8.06 17.90
CA ALA A 244 27.89 -8.55 17.73
C ALA A 244 26.86 -7.56 18.30
N LEU A 245 27.10 -6.99 19.48
CA LEU A 245 26.22 -5.98 20.06
C LEU A 245 26.13 -4.73 19.18
N LEU A 246 27.27 -4.25 18.65
CA LEU A 246 27.31 -3.12 17.73
C LEU A 246 26.55 -3.42 16.44
N LEU A 247 26.72 -4.61 15.87
CA LEU A 247 26.03 -5.02 14.65
C LEU A 247 24.53 -5.19 14.85
N ILE A 248 24.09 -5.74 15.98
CA ILE A 248 22.65 -5.86 16.30
C ILE A 248 22.05 -4.47 16.45
N ILE A 249 22.62 -3.63 17.31
CA ILE A 249 22.03 -2.30 17.58
C ILE A 249 22.14 -1.42 16.33
N GLY A 250 23.34 -1.27 15.77
CA GLY A 250 23.58 -0.41 14.61
C GLY A 250 22.86 -0.91 13.36
N GLY A 251 22.92 -2.22 13.10
CA GLY A 251 22.27 -2.85 11.97
C GLY A 251 20.75 -2.73 12.02
N HIS A 252 20.11 -3.05 13.15
CA HIS A 252 18.66 -2.93 13.25
C HIS A 252 18.18 -1.47 13.23
N VAL A 253 18.94 -0.53 13.81
CA VAL A 253 18.62 0.90 13.69
C VAL A 253 18.67 1.35 12.23
N PHE A 254 19.71 0.94 11.50
CA PHE A 254 19.83 1.21 10.06
C PHE A 254 18.68 0.57 9.27
N SER A 255 18.37 -0.70 9.57
CA SER A 255 17.28 -1.44 8.93
C SER A 255 15.93 -0.77 9.13
N VAL A 256 15.59 -0.38 10.37
CA VAL A 256 14.37 0.37 10.66
C VAL A 256 14.34 1.67 9.86
N ALA A 257 15.43 2.45 9.85
CA ALA A 257 15.45 3.74 9.16
C ALA A 257 15.19 3.60 7.65
N VAL A 258 15.89 2.68 6.98
CA VAL A 258 15.76 2.48 5.53
C VAL A 258 14.41 1.86 5.17
N ASN A 259 13.96 0.84 5.90
CA ASN A 259 12.70 0.14 5.58
C ASN A 259 11.49 1.03 5.86
N VAL A 260 11.50 1.84 6.92
CA VAL A 260 10.42 2.81 7.21
C VAL A 260 10.36 3.89 6.14
N LEU A 261 11.51 4.45 5.74
CA LEU A 261 11.56 5.46 4.68
C LEU A 261 11.10 4.88 3.34
N GLY A 262 11.55 3.69 2.99
CA GLY A 262 11.15 2.97 1.79
C GLY A 262 9.65 2.69 1.77
N ALA A 263 9.12 2.09 2.83
CA ALA A 263 7.70 1.78 2.99
C ALA A 263 6.84 3.05 2.91
N PHE A 264 7.28 4.15 3.51
CA PHE A 264 6.59 5.44 3.45
C PHE A 264 6.53 5.99 2.02
N VAL A 265 7.67 6.16 1.34
CA VAL A 265 7.72 6.77 0.00
C VAL A 265 6.98 5.91 -1.03
N HIS A 266 7.12 4.59 -0.96
CA HIS A 266 6.43 3.70 -1.89
C HIS A 266 4.92 3.68 -1.65
N SER A 267 4.46 3.64 -0.40
CA SER A 267 3.02 3.72 -0.10
C SER A 267 2.43 5.05 -0.58
N LEU A 268 3.15 6.16 -0.42
CA LEU A 268 2.73 7.46 -0.97
C LEU A 268 2.64 7.44 -2.50
N ARG A 269 3.59 6.79 -3.19
CA ARG A 269 3.56 6.66 -4.64
C ARG A 269 2.30 5.92 -5.11
N LEU A 270 1.98 4.77 -4.49
CA LEU A 270 0.78 4.01 -4.83
C LEU A 270 -0.48 4.89 -4.69
N GLN A 271 -0.52 5.76 -3.68
CA GLN A 271 -1.65 6.67 -3.47
C GLN A 271 -1.70 7.83 -4.47
N TYR A 272 -0.59 8.52 -4.69
CA TYR A 272 -0.58 9.74 -5.51
C TYR A 272 -0.58 9.46 -7.00
N VAL A 273 0.09 8.40 -7.44
CA VAL A 273 0.26 8.11 -8.87
C VAL A 273 -0.79 7.14 -9.35
N GLU A 274 -1.04 6.06 -8.61
CA GLU A 274 -1.89 4.97 -9.11
C GLU A 274 -3.33 5.11 -8.67
N PHE A 275 -3.60 5.63 -7.46
CA PHE A 275 -4.97 5.81 -6.97
C PHE A 275 -5.58 7.16 -7.38
N PHE A 276 -4.87 8.27 -7.13
CA PHE A 276 -5.39 9.61 -7.44
C PHE A 276 -5.60 9.86 -8.92
N SER A 277 -4.74 9.33 -9.80
CA SER A 277 -4.89 9.49 -11.24
C SER A 277 -6.23 8.97 -11.78
N LYS A 278 -6.95 8.13 -11.03
CA LYS A 278 -8.20 7.50 -11.48
C LYS A 278 -9.45 8.34 -11.27
N PHE A 279 -9.45 9.24 -10.29
CA PHE A 279 -10.64 10.02 -9.93
C PHE A 279 -10.36 11.50 -9.65
N TYR A 280 -9.09 11.87 -9.42
CA TYR A 280 -8.74 13.23 -9.02
C TYR A 280 -8.51 14.11 -10.25
N SER A 281 -9.44 15.02 -10.51
CA SER A 281 -9.25 16.12 -11.47
C SER A 281 -8.62 17.33 -10.78
N GLY A 282 -7.47 17.79 -11.26
CA GLY A 282 -6.83 19.03 -10.79
C GLY A 282 -7.59 20.30 -11.17
N GLY A 283 -7.17 21.45 -10.62
CA GLY A 283 -7.67 22.78 -11.03
C GLY A 283 -8.69 23.45 -10.10
N GLY A 284 -8.98 22.87 -8.94
CA GLY A 284 -9.81 23.51 -7.91
C GLY A 284 -9.11 24.71 -7.25
N ARG A 285 -9.90 25.68 -6.75
CA ARG A 285 -9.37 26.77 -5.91
C ARG A 285 -9.39 26.35 -4.45
N VAL A 286 -8.26 26.52 -3.76
CA VAL A 286 -8.17 26.26 -2.32
C VAL A 286 -9.11 27.22 -1.60
N PHE A 287 -10.03 26.67 -0.81
CA PHE A 287 -10.87 27.47 0.06
C PHE A 287 -10.00 28.05 1.17
N SER A 288 -9.76 29.35 1.11
CA SER A 288 -9.02 30.10 2.13
C SER A 288 -10.00 30.99 2.89
N PRO A 289 -10.60 30.51 4.00
CA PRO A 289 -11.47 31.35 4.82
C PRO A 289 -10.64 32.44 5.49
N LEU A 290 -11.25 33.60 5.74
CA LEU A 290 -10.66 34.63 6.59
C LEU A 290 -10.48 34.06 8.01
N SER A 291 -9.26 33.65 8.34
CA SER A 291 -8.93 33.05 9.64
C SER A 291 -7.70 33.74 10.22
N TYR A 292 -7.72 34.01 11.53
CA TYR A 292 -6.57 34.49 12.26
C TYR A 292 -5.50 33.39 12.29
N ASN A 293 -4.39 33.58 11.57
CA ASN A 293 -3.26 32.64 11.55
C ASN A 293 -2.25 33.00 12.66
N THR A 294 -2.55 32.64 13.91
CA THR A 294 -1.66 32.91 15.05
C THR A 294 -0.72 31.73 15.30
N SER A 295 0.32 31.58 14.46
CA SER A 295 1.31 30.50 14.59
C SER A 295 2.12 30.52 15.90
N TYR A 296 2.14 31.67 16.61
CA TYR A 296 2.95 31.87 17.82
C TYR A 296 2.18 32.43 19.03
N VAL A 297 0.86 32.63 18.91
CA VAL A 297 0.05 33.21 20.00
C VAL A 297 -1.05 32.23 20.41
N SER A 298 -0.95 31.72 21.63
CA SER A 298 -1.99 30.94 22.29
C SER A 298 -2.99 31.91 22.92
N ILE A 299 -4.06 32.27 22.20
CA ILE A 299 -5.15 33.05 22.78
C ILE A 299 -5.95 32.11 23.69
N LYS A 300 -5.85 32.32 25.00
CA LYS A 300 -6.76 31.72 25.98
C LYS A 300 -8.15 32.31 25.68
N ARG A 301 -9.08 31.50 25.19
CA ARG A 301 -10.50 31.88 25.21
C ARG A 301 -10.97 31.76 26.66
N GLU A 302 -11.09 32.89 27.34
CA GLU A 302 -11.95 32.92 28.53
C GLU A 302 -13.39 32.66 28.08
N PRO A 303 -14.14 31.84 28.81
CA PRO A 303 -15.57 31.66 28.54
C PRO A 303 -16.24 33.03 28.66
N VAL A 304 -17.00 33.39 27.63
CA VAL A 304 -17.88 34.55 27.67
C VAL A 304 -18.95 34.21 28.71
N GLU A 305 -18.93 34.89 29.86
CA GLU A 305 -20.04 34.89 30.83
C GLU A 305 -21.32 35.47 30.22
#